data_AF-A0A2M7A5S4-F1
#
_entry.id   AF-A0A2M7A5S4-F1
#
_cell.length_a   1.000
_cell.length_b   1.000
_cell.length_c   1.000
_cell.angle_alpha   90.00
_cell.angle_beta   90.00
_cell.angle_gamma   90.00
#
_symmetry.space_group_name_H-M   'P 1'
#
loop_
_entity.id
_entity.type
_entity.pdbx_description
1 polymer ?
#
loop_
_entity_poly.entity_id
_entity_poly.type
_entity_poly.pdbx_seq_one_letter_code
_entity_poly.pdbx_strand_id
1 'polypeptide(L)'
;MKTHTITDAKNGISTIIREAEKEEVLITRYGKPAAVVIGFHDDDDWFDYRLEHDATFLSGIAKAREEIRQGKFVALGDLSD
;
A
#
# COMPACT_ATOMS: atom_id res chain seq x y z
N MET A 1 -9.87 1.73 9.94
CA MET A 1 -8.60 2.17 10.53
C MET A 1 -8.73 2.22 12.04
N LYS A 2 -8.08 1.31 12.75
CA LYS A 2 -7.99 1.33 14.21
C LYS A 2 -6.99 2.38 14.69
N THR A 3 -7.07 2.77 15.95
CA THR A 3 -6.15 3.74 16.55
C THR A 3 -5.66 3.25 17.91
N HIS A 4 -4.35 3.27 18.11
CA HIS A 4 -3.68 2.93 19.37
C HIS A 4 -2.77 4.07 19.82
N THR A 5 -2.47 4.12 21.11
CA THR A 5 -1.44 5.03 21.62
C THR A 5 -0.05 4.43 21.44
N ILE A 6 0.98 5.28 21.46
CA ILE A 6 2.36 4.80 21.46
C ILE A 6 2.70 3.93 22.68
N THR A 7 1.96 4.09 23.79
CA THR A 7 2.09 3.23 24.97
C THR A 7 1.54 1.83 24.68
N ASP A 8 0.38 1.73 24.03
CA ASP A 8 -0.19 0.43 23.61
C ASP A 8 0.74 -0.27 22.63
N ALA A 9 1.29 0.47 21.65
CA ALA A 9 2.28 -0.04 20.70
C ALA A 9 3.51 -0.61 21.40
N LYS A 10 4.04 0.09 22.40
CA LYS A 10 5.21 -0.38 23.17
C LYS A 10 4.91 -1.65 23.97
N ASN A 11 3.69 -1.79 24.49
CA ASN A 11 3.31 -2.90 25.34
C ASN A 11 2.80 -4.13 24.58
N GLY A 12 2.40 -3.98 23.31
CA GLY A 12 1.67 -5.02 22.58
C GLY A 12 1.81 -4.96 21.06
N ILE A 13 3.01 -4.71 20.54
CA ILE A 13 3.21 -4.58 19.09
C ILE A 13 2.74 -5.80 18.29
N SER A 14 2.92 -7.02 18.82
CA SER A 14 2.47 -8.24 18.14
C SER A 14 0.96 -8.30 17.94
N THR A 15 0.17 -7.77 18.88
CA THR A 15 -1.30 -7.67 18.73
C THR A 15 -1.65 -6.65 17.66
N ILE A 16 -0.97 -5.50 17.67
CA ILE A 16 -1.19 -4.45 16.67
C ILE A 16 -0.83 -4.92 15.26
N ILE A 17 0.24 -5.69 15.09
CA ILE A 17 0.60 -6.26 13.77
C ILE A 17 -0.52 -7.18 13.26
N ARG A 18 -1.07 -8.06 14.10
CA ARG A 18 -2.20 -8.93 13.72
C ARG A 18 -3.48 -8.16 13.37
N GLU A 19 -3.66 -6.97 13.95
CA GLU A 19 -4.73 -6.07 13.53
C GLU A 19 -4.39 -5.39 12.20
N ALA A 20 -3.12 -5.01 12.02
CA ALA A 20 -2.60 -4.35 10.83
C ALA A 20 -2.64 -5.23 9.56
N GLU A 21 -2.58 -6.56 9.72
CA GLU A 21 -2.81 -7.54 8.63
C GLU A 21 -4.23 -7.48 8.05
N LYS A 22 -5.19 -6.83 8.74
CA LYS A 22 -6.59 -6.74 8.28
C LYS A 22 -6.96 -5.34 7.81
N GLU A 23 -6.37 -4.32 8.44
CA GLU A 23 -6.62 -2.92 8.13
C GLU A 23 -5.48 -2.06 8.68
N GLU A 24 -5.20 -0.91 8.08
CA GLU A 24 -4.23 0.03 8.63
C GLU A 24 -4.56 0.44 10.08
N VAL A 25 -3.49 0.57 10.89
CA VAL A 25 -3.57 0.97 12.29
C VAL A 25 -2.83 2.27 12.52
N LEU A 26 -3.52 3.30 13.02
CA LEU A 26 -2.93 4.58 13.37
C LEU A 26 -2.33 4.56 14.78
N ILE A 27 -1.06 4.92 14.92
CA ILE A 27 -0.41 5.13 16.21
C ILE A 27 -0.39 6.61 16.52
N THR A 28 -0.83 6.97 17.72
CA THR A 28 -0.86 8.35 18.22
C THR A 28 0.14 8.58 19.36
N ARG A 29 0.69 9.79 19.43
CA ARG A 29 1.52 10.28 20.54
C ARG A 29 0.90 11.56 21.08
N TYR A 30 0.49 11.54 22.35
CA TYR A 30 -0.25 12.64 22.99
C TYR A 30 -1.51 13.06 22.18
N GLY A 31 -2.25 12.09 21.65
CA GLY A 31 -3.46 12.31 20.86
C GLY A 31 -3.23 12.79 19.43
N LYS A 32 -1.98 12.96 18.99
CA LYS A 32 -1.65 13.34 17.60
C LYS A 32 -1.17 12.13 16.79
N PRO A 33 -1.56 12.00 15.51
CA PRO A 33 -0.99 11.02 14.58
C PRO A 33 0.54 11.02 14.62
N ALA A 34 1.15 9.85 14.76
CA ALA A 34 2.61 9.69 14.85
C ALA A 34 3.15 8.66 13.85
N ALA A 35 2.41 7.58 13.60
CA ALA A 35 2.78 6.57 12.61
C ALA A 35 1.53 5.81 12.14
N VAL A 36 1.65 5.11 11.01
CA VAL A 36 0.68 4.09 10.56
C VAL A 36 1.43 2.77 10.55
N VAL A 37 0.79 1.71 11.08
CA VAL A 37 1.27 0.34 10.96
C VAL A 37 0.46 -0.34 9.86
N ILE A 38 1.17 -0.85 8.87
CA ILE A 38 0.64 -1.63 7.76
C ILE A 38 1.16 -3.05 7.96
N GLY A 39 0.24 -4.02 8.06
CA GLY A 39 0.57 -5.43 8.10
C GLY A 39 0.30 -6.07 6.75
N PHE A 40 0.96 -7.19 6.48
CA PHE A 40 0.82 -7.97 5.26
C PHE A 40 0.37 -9.37 5.63
N HIS A 41 -0.74 -9.85 5.07
CA HIS A 41 -1.26 -11.18 5.38
C HIS A 41 -0.41 -12.27 4.72
N ASP A 42 0.07 -12.00 3.52
CA ASP A 42 0.89 -12.91 2.72
C ASP A 42 1.95 -12.15 1.89
N ASP A 43 2.69 -12.90 1.08
CA ASP A 43 3.75 -12.36 0.22
C ASP A 43 3.18 -11.52 -0.94
N ASP A 44 1.93 -11.77 -1.36
CA ASP A 44 1.26 -11.02 -2.43
C ASP A 44 0.91 -9.62 -1.93
N ASP A 45 0.35 -9.48 -0.73
CA ASP A 45 0.11 -8.18 -0.08
C ASP A 45 1.40 -7.34 0.03
N TRP A 46 2.51 -7.98 0.40
CA TRP A 46 3.81 -7.30 0.49
C TRP A 46 4.33 -6.88 -0.88
N PHE A 47 4.17 -7.74 -1.89
CA PHE A 47 4.56 -7.44 -3.25
C PHE A 47 3.77 -6.24 -3.80
N ASP A 48 2.45 -6.26 -3.63
CA ASP A 48 1.55 -5.19 -4.06
C ASP A 48 1.95 -3.86 -3.41
N TYR A 49 2.14 -3.84 -2.08
CA TYR A 49 2.57 -2.63 -1.38
C TYR A 49 3.87 -2.05 -1.94
N ARG A 50 4.87 -2.91 -2.21
CA ARG A 50 6.13 -2.45 -2.81
C ARG A 50 5.94 -1.90 -4.20
N LEU A 51 5.12 -2.56 -5.02
CA LEU A 51 4.88 -2.16 -6.41
C LEU A 51 4.13 -0.82 -6.48
N GLU A 52 3.13 -0.63 -5.62
CA GLU A 52 2.39 0.62 -5.49
C GLU A 52 3.26 1.81 -5.05
N HIS A 53 4.36 1.54 -4.35
CA HIS A 53 5.30 2.56 -3.87
C HIS A 53 6.59 2.64 -4.70
N ASP A 54 6.74 1.83 -5.75
CA ASP A 54 7.92 1.85 -6.60
C ASP A 54 7.85 3.01 -7.61
N ALA A 55 8.80 3.93 -7.52
CA ALA A 55 8.83 5.13 -8.36
C ALA A 55 8.95 4.80 -9.86
N THR A 56 9.67 3.74 -10.22
CA THR A 56 9.86 3.33 -11.62
C THR A 56 8.54 2.81 -12.17
N PHE A 57 7.86 1.93 -11.43
CA PHE A 57 6.54 1.42 -11.78
C PHE A 57 5.53 2.56 -11.93
N LEU A 58 5.44 3.46 -10.95
CA LEU A 58 4.53 4.60 -10.98
C LEU A 58 4.79 5.53 -12.19
N SER A 59 6.06 5.80 -12.51
CA SER A 59 6.41 6.58 -13.70
C SER A 59 6.03 5.88 -15.01
N GLY A 60 6.19 4.55 -15.08
CA GLY A 60 5.74 3.73 -16.19
C GLY A 60 4.22 3.80 -16.40
N ILE A 61 3.45 3.68 -15.31
CA ILE A 61 1.99 3.82 -15.34
C ILE A 61 1.57 5.23 -15.79
N ALA A 62 2.24 6.27 -15.29
CA ALA A 62 1.97 7.65 -15.71
C ALA A 62 2.20 7.86 -17.21
N LYS A 63 3.32 7.32 -17.73
CA LYS A 63 3.63 7.35 -19.16
C LYS A 63 2.61 6.58 -20.00
N ALA A 64 2.27 5.35 -19.61
CA ALA A 64 1.30 4.53 -20.32
C ALA A 64 -0.08 5.21 -20.39
N ARG A 65 -0.52 5.86 -19.30
CA ARG A 65 -1.76 6.64 -19.29
C ARG A 65 -1.74 7.81 -20.27
N GLU A 66 -0.60 8.48 -20.42
CA GLU A 66 -0.44 9.55 -21.42
C GLU A 66 -0.45 9.01 -22.85
N GLU A 67 0.24 7.90 -23.10
CA GLU A 67 0.24 7.22 -24.40
C GLU A 67 -1.17 6.81 -24.82
N ILE A 68 -1.96 6.25 -23.91
CA ILE A 68 -3.37 5.90 -24.16
C ILE A 68 -4.20 7.14 -24.54
N ARG A 69 -4.03 8.27 -23.85
CA ARG A 69 -4.72 9.54 -24.20
C ARG A 69 -4.35 10.03 -25.60
N GLN A 70 -3.12 9.75 -26.04
CA GLN A 70 -2.63 10.05 -27.38
C GLN A 70 -3.04 9.01 -28.43
N GLY A 71 -3.84 8.00 -28.07
CA GLY A 71 -4.27 6.93 -28.95
C GLY A 71 -3.21 5.84 -29.20
N LYS A 72 -2.13 5.83 -28.43
CA LYS A 72 -1.07 4.80 -28.49
C LYS A 72 -1.43 3.65 -27.56
N PHE A 73 -2.31 2.77 -28.01
CA PHE A 73 -2.68 1.55 -27.31
C PHE A 73 -2.90 0.41 -28.33
N VAL A 74 -2.90 -0.82 -27.83
CA VAL A 74 -3.30 -2.01 -28.60
C VAL A 74 -4.50 -2.60 -27.88
N ALA A 75 -5.58 -2.89 -28.61
CA ALA A 75 -6.72 -3.56 -27.99
C ALA A 75 -6.33 -4.99 -27.64
N LEU A 76 -6.87 -5.52 -26.54
CA LEU A 76 -6.55 -6.88 -26.09
C LEU A 76 -6.77 -7.95 -27.18
N GLY A 77 -7.79 -7.77 -28.03
CA GLY A 77 -8.07 -8.68 -29.15
C GLY A 77 -7.11 -8.57 -30.34
N ASP A 78 -6.27 -7.53 -30.38
CA ASP A 78 -5.27 -7.31 -31.43
C ASP A 78 -3.87 -7.79 -30.99
N LEU A 79 -3.72 -8.30 -29.77
CA LEU A 79 -2.48 -8.90 -29.29
C LEU A 79 -2.30 -10.28 -29.95
N SER A 80 -1.12 -10.53 -30.50
CA SER A 80 -0.74 -11.85 -31.01
C SER A 80 -0.44 -12.81 -29.86
N ASP A 81 -0.80 -14.09 -30.04
CA ASP A 81 -0.42 -15.20 -29.16
C ASP A 81 1.09 -15.32 -28.95
#